data_AF-A0A7J6EJC1-F1
#
_entry.id   AF-A0A7J6EJC1-F1
#
_cell.length_a   1.000
_cell.length_b   1.000
_cell.length_c   1.000
_cell.angle_alpha   90.00
_cell.angle_beta   90.00
_cell.angle_gamma   90.00
#
_symmetry.space_group_name_H-M   'P 1'
#
loop_
_entity.id
_entity.type
_entity.pdbx_description
1 polymer ?
#
loop_
_entity_poly.entity_id
_entity_poly.type
_entity_poly.pdbx_seq_one_letter_code
_entity_poly.pdbx_strand_id
1 'polypeptide(L)'
;MFHFRATERIPFDTINGGVGRTTVTPLNLFPEATGHAGETSIPAATMRHFPPITPVVASEGIIQLTTTQYTTLQEQMRALQAEVDGRVKTRRPPRIHVLHYIFHHLFCPFKVFYQYCFGFGKEEGMRYIGAHGIAALHKHKYSGVDNSLLAKYVLQPFWSRFVLIFPLWMPFLMGHALFFVQITLIGFMFLLTSAMLGIIYSPQLDSPPPRWVHFAHGLLLFLYQTFDAVDGKQARRTNSSSPLGELFDHGCDALACALEAVAFGSTSMCGRDTFWFWVISAVPFYGATWEHYFTNTLTLPIINGPTEGLMLIYVGHFFTAIVGNVLTLCAEWWAQQFGKSVPFLSWVPFISEIPTSRLVLFFMVAFAVIPTIAFNVYNVCKVVQARKGSLLLALAMLYPFTVLLFGVLAWDYLSPSDIIRSYPHLVVLGTGLAFGFLVGRLVLAHLCDEPKGLKTGMCMSLLYIPIAIANALTARLNDGVPFFDESLVLVGYFLFTLVLYLHFATSVIHEITTALGICCFRITRKEA
;
A
#
# COMPACT_ATOMS: atom_id res chain seq x y z
N MET A 1 4.78 56.89 20.36
CA MET A 1 5.74 56.27 21.30
C MET A 1 5.94 54.83 20.83
N PHE A 2 7.09 54.38 20.31
CA PHE A 2 8.45 54.94 20.17
C PHE A 2 9.11 54.52 18.81
N HIS A 3 10.29 55.06 18.49
CA HIS A 3 11.21 54.69 17.37
C HIS A 3 12.56 54.17 17.95
N PHE A 4 13.58 53.65 17.25
CA PHE A 4 14.05 53.61 15.84
C PHE A 4 14.53 52.17 15.46
N ARG A 5 14.74 51.71 14.21
CA ARG A 5 15.65 52.02 13.06
C ARG A 5 17.13 51.59 13.25
N ALA A 6 17.81 51.33 12.11
CA ALA A 6 19.17 50.78 11.87
C ALA A 6 19.23 49.23 11.79
N THR A 7 19.77 48.49 10.80
CA THR A 7 20.68 48.68 9.63
C THR A 7 22.17 48.96 9.87
N GLU A 8 22.99 47.92 9.69
CA GLU A 8 24.43 47.90 9.36
C GLU A 8 24.83 46.44 8.98
N ARG A 9 26.01 46.11 8.45
CA ARG A 9 26.68 46.56 7.20
C ARG A 9 27.72 45.47 6.81
N ILE A 10 28.12 45.46 5.55
CA ILE A 10 29.14 44.54 4.98
C ILE A 10 30.56 45.09 5.25
N PRO A 11 31.59 44.24 5.43
CA PRO A 11 32.94 44.53 5.00
C PRO A 11 33.29 43.75 3.71
N PHE A 12 33.76 44.49 2.71
CA PHE A 12 34.44 43.94 1.53
C PHE A 12 35.92 43.71 1.89
N ASP A 13 36.54 42.68 1.33
CA ASP A 13 37.95 42.78 0.95
C ASP A 13 38.27 41.95 -0.30
N THR A 14 39.13 42.50 -1.15
CA THR A 14 39.51 42.01 -2.48
C THR A 14 40.79 41.19 -2.49
N ILE A 15 40.96 40.28 -3.47
CA ILE A 15 42.21 40.05 -4.22
C ILE A 15 41.97 39.24 -5.51
N ASN A 16 42.86 39.39 -6.48
CA ASN A 16 42.67 39.13 -7.92
C ASN A 16 42.94 37.69 -8.40
N GLY A 17 42.25 37.33 -9.50
CA GLY A 17 42.94 36.98 -10.76
C GLY A 17 43.22 35.50 -11.09
N GLY A 18 42.98 35.11 -12.34
CA GLY A 18 43.47 33.84 -12.91
C GLY A 18 42.59 33.21 -13.98
N VAL A 19 42.77 33.59 -15.25
CA VAL A 19 42.21 32.86 -16.40
C VAL A 19 43.20 31.75 -16.81
N GLY A 20 42.73 30.50 -16.95
CA GLY A 20 43.56 29.39 -17.41
C GLY A 20 42.76 28.29 -18.09
N ARG A 21 42.90 28.14 -19.42
CA ARG A 21 42.48 26.95 -20.16
C ARG A 21 43.63 25.94 -20.17
N THR A 22 43.35 24.67 -19.91
CA THR A 22 44.24 23.56 -20.30
C THR A 22 43.45 22.28 -20.59
N THR A 23 43.63 21.74 -21.79
CA THR A 23 43.17 20.43 -22.24
C THR A 23 44.38 19.54 -22.51
N VAL A 24 44.51 18.39 -21.84
CA VAL A 24 45.44 17.31 -22.25
C VAL A 24 44.78 15.94 -22.03
N THR A 25 45.16 15.00 -22.91
CA THR A 25 44.63 13.67 -23.24
C THR A 25 44.74 12.60 -22.13
N PRO A 26 43.87 11.57 -22.11
CA PRO A 26 44.01 10.41 -21.21
C PRO A 26 45.07 9.39 -21.68
N LEU A 27 45.62 8.64 -20.71
CA LEU A 27 46.67 7.63 -20.91
C LEU A 27 46.07 6.23 -21.16
N ASN A 28 46.50 5.54 -22.22
CA ASN A 28 46.16 4.14 -22.47
C ASN A 28 47.10 3.20 -21.69
N LEU A 29 46.56 2.19 -21.00
CA LEU A 29 47.29 1.01 -20.56
C LEU A 29 46.43 -0.26 -20.72
N PHE A 30 46.74 -1.04 -21.74
CA PHE A 30 46.41 -2.47 -21.87
C PHE A 30 47.71 -3.27 -21.77
N PRO A 31 47.64 -4.51 -21.24
CA PRO A 31 48.55 -5.57 -21.66
C PRO A 31 47.81 -6.71 -22.38
N GLU A 32 48.27 -7.03 -23.58
CA GLU A 32 48.26 -8.37 -24.18
C GLU A 32 49.14 -9.34 -23.35
N ALA A 33 49.12 -10.67 -23.42
CA ALA A 33 48.21 -11.69 -23.98
C ALA A 33 48.67 -13.09 -23.43
N THR A 34 48.28 -14.20 -24.09
CA THR A 34 48.58 -15.62 -23.79
C THR A 34 47.74 -16.25 -22.65
N GLY A 35 47.20 -17.47 -22.76
CA GLY A 35 47.01 -18.33 -23.94
C GLY A 35 46.96 -19.83 -23.59
N HIS A 36 45.86 -20.53 -23.89
CA HIS A 36 45.82 -21.92 -24.40
C HIS A 36 44.38 -22.38 -24.71
N ALA A 37 44.25 -23.46 -25.48
CA ALA A 37 43.07 -23.79 -26.28
C ALA A 37 42.27 -25.02 -25.78
N GLY A 38 41.04 -25.14 -26.27
CA GLY A 38 40.15 -26.29 -26.09
C GLY A 38 38.96 -26.18 -27.04
N GLU A 39 39.10 -26.70 -28.26
CA GLU A 39 38.11 -26.56 -29.33
C GLU A 39 36.90 -27.49 -29.16
N THR A 40 35.71 -27.01 -29.56
CA THR A 40 34.73 -27.82 -30.29
C THR A 40 33.85 -26.89 -31.14
N SER A 41 33.64 -27.24 -32.40
CA SER A 41 33.21 -26.33 -33.47
C SER A 41 31.78 -26.53 -33.95
N ILE A 42 31.03 -25.45 -34.17
CA ILE A 42 29.78 -25.40 -34.96
C ILE A 42 29.81 -24.12 -35.83
N PRO A 43 29.47 -24.16 -37.14
CA PRO A 43 29.83 -23.10 -38.08
C PRO A 43 29.02 -21.81 -37.96
N ALA A 44 29.69 -20.67 -38.18
CA ALA A 44 29.10 -19.34 -38.11
C ALA A 44 28.44 -18.90 -39.44
N ALA A 45 27.19 -18.42 -39.35
CA ALA A 45 26.48 -17.76 -40.45
C ALA A 45 26.08 -16.32 -40.03
N THR A 46 26.98 -15.38 -40.30
CA THR A 46 26.71 -13.96 -40.61
C THR A 46 25.64 -13.20 -39.81
N MET A 47 25.91 -12.90 -38.53
CA MET A 47 25.28 -11.72 -37.90
C MET A 47 25.96 -10.43 -38.40
N ARG A 48 25.19 -9.48 -38.95
CA ARG A 48 25.67 -8.09 -39.12
C ARG A 48 25.54 -7.37 -37.78
N HIS A 49 26.66 -7.04 -37.14
CA HIS A 49 26.66 -6.16 -35.98
C HIS A 49 26.31 -4.72 -36.41
N PHE A 50 25.22 -4.18 -35.86
CA PHE A 50 24.97 -2.74 -35.83
C PHE A 50 25.57 -2.15 -34.53
N PRO A 51 26.14 -0.94 -34.56
CA PRO A 51 26.72 -0.32 -33.37
C PRO A 51 25.62 0.13 -32.38
N PRO A 52 25.94 0.18 -31.07
CA PRO A 52 24.99 0.62 -30.03
C PRO A 52 24.68 2.12 -30.15
N ILE A 53 23.41 2.48 -29.89
CA ILE A 53 22.93 3.86 -29.91
C ILE A 53 23.11 4.49 -28.52
N THR A 54 23.99 5.49 -28.41
CA THR A 54 24.11 6.34 -27.21
C THR A 54 23.22 7.59 -27.35
N PRO A 55 22.28 7.84 -26.41
CA PRO A 55 21.53 9.10 -26.37
C PRO A 55 22.38 10.22 -25.76
N VAL A 56 22.20 11.45 -26.25
CA VAL A 56 22.79 12.67 -25.68
C VAL A 56 21.76 13.34 -24.77
N VAL A 57 22.14 13.63 -23.52
CA VAL A 57 21.26 14.30 -22.56
C VAL A 57 21.44 15.82 -22.68
N ALA A 58 20.37 16.52 -23.09
CA ALA A 58 20.27 17.97 -22.96
C ALA A 58 19.71 18.35 -21.58
N SER A 59 20.02 19.56 -21.11
CA SER A 59 19.84 20.02 -19.72
C SER A 59 18.39 20.20 -19.22
N GLU A 60 17.38 19.81 -20.02
CA GLU A 60 15.95 19.92 -19.68
C GLU A 60 15.19 18.58 -19.75
N GLY A 61 15.89 17.44 -19.75
CA GLY A 61 15.27 16.14 -19.45
C GLY A 61 14.40 15.53 -20.55
N ILE A 62 14.36 16.11 -21.76
CA ILE A 62 13.72 15.52 -22.94
C ILE A 62 14.80 14.91 -23.84
N ILE A 63 14.73 13.59 -24.08
CA ILE A 63 15.61 12.90 -25.01
C ILE A 63 15.12 13.15 -26.43
N GLN A 64 15.83 13.99 -27.19
CA GLN A 64 15.65 14.07 -28.65
C GLN A 64 16.58 13.08 -29.35
N LEU A 65 16.01 12.19 -30.15
CA LEU A 65 16.77 11.37 -31.10
C LEU A 65 17.26 12.27 -32.24
N THR A 66 18.52 12.11 -32.64
CA THR A 66 19.04 12.81 -33.82
C THR A 66 18.37 12.29 -35.09
N THR A 67 18.32 13.09 -36.16
CA THR A 67 17.69 12.72 -37.43
C THR A 67 18.19 11.36 -37.93
N THR A 68 19.49 11.09 -37.79
CA THR A 68 20.14 9.82 -38.14
C THR A 68 19.63 8.63 -37.29
N GLN A 69 19.48 8.82 -35.97
CA GLN A 69 18.94 7.79 -35.08
C GLN A 69 17.47 7.45 -35.43
N TYR A 70 16.69 8.45 -35.85
CA TYR A 70 15.31 8.24 -36.30
C TYR A 70 15.26 7.45 -37.62
N THR A 71 16.16 7.71 -38.58
CA THR A 71 16.25 6.91 -39.81
C THR A 71 16.62 5.46 -39.53
N THR A 72 17.64 5.21 -38.69
CA THR A 72 18.06 3.85 -38.32
C THR A 72 16.93 3.08 -37.62
N LEU A 73 16.18 3.73 -36.73
CA LEU A 73 15.03 3.13 -36.06
C LEU A 73 13.91 2.78 -37.07
N GLN A 74 13.62 3.67 -38.03
CA GLN A 74 12.65 3.38 -39.08
C GLN A 74 13.08 2.22 -39.99
N GLU A 75 14.36 2.12 -40.34
CA GLU A 75 14.87 1.00 -41.14
C GLU A 75 14.79 -0.34 -40.39
N GLN A 76 15.12 -0.34 -39.09
CA GLN A 76 14.94 -1.51 -38.23
C GLN A 76 13.47 -1.92 -38.11
N MET A 77 12.54 -0.96 -37.96
CA MET A 77 11.10 -1.25 -37.92
C MET A 77 10.58 -1.78 -39.27
N ARG A 78 11.04 -1.26 -40.41
CA ARG A 78 10.67 -1.78 -41.74
C ARG A 78 11.20 -3.20 -41.97
N ALA A 79 12.44 -3.49 -41.54
CA ALA A 79 12.99 -4.84 -41.60
C ALA A 79 12.18 -5.84 -40.74
N LEU A 80 11.80 -5.43 -39.53
CA LEU A 80 10.96 -6.24 -38.63
C LEU A 80 9.56 -6.47 -39.22
N GLN A 81 8.95 -5.45 -39.81
CA GLN A 81 7.64 -5.55 -40.47
C GLN A 81 7.68 -6.51 -41.67
N ALA A 82 8.73 -6.43 -42.50
CA ALA A 82 8.92 -7.34 -43.62
C ALA A 82 9.13 -8.80 -43.18
N GLU A 83 9.77 -9.03 -42.02
CA GLU A 83 9.91 -10.37 -41.44
C GLU A 83 8.58 -10.91 -40.88
N VAL A 84 7.74 -10.05 -40.30
CA VAL A 84 6.37 -10.40 -39.88
C VAL A 84 5.51 -10.75 -41.10
N ASP A 85 5.46 -9.88 -42.11
CA ASP A 85 4.63 -10.07 -43.31
C ASP A 85 5.09 -11.28 -44.15
N GLY A 86 6.40 -11.58 -44.15
CA GLY A 86 6.97 -12.78 -44.75
C GLY A 86 6.54 -14.08 -44.05
N ARG A 87 6.44 -14.08 -42.71
CA ARG A 87 6.01 -15.25 -41.92
C ARG A 87 4.49 -15.48 -41.94
N VAL A 88 3.67 -14.44 -42.14
CA VAL A 88 2.20 -14.57 -42.19
C VAL A 88 1.69 -15.36 -43.41
N LYS A 89 2.47 -15.45 -44.50
CA LYS A 89 2.03 -16.15 -45.73
C LYS A 89 2.15 -17.68 -45.71
N THR A 90 2.81 -18.30 -44.71
CA THR A 90 2.84 -19.77 -44.61
C THR A 90 2.61 -20.28 -43.17
N ARG A 91 1.47 -20.97 -43.00
CA ARG A 91 0.99 -21.66 -41.78
C ARG A 91 0.37 -20.76 -40.69
N ARG A 92 -0.74 -21.23 -40.11
CA ARG A 92 -1.31 -20.67 -38.87
C ARG A 92 -0.24 -20.78 -37.76
N PRO A 93 0.00 -19.74 -36.93
CA PRO A 93 0.95 -19.85 -35.84
C PRO A 93 0.43 -20.86 -34.80
N PRO A 94 1.26 -21.80 -34.31
CA PRO A 94 0.88 -22.65 -33.19
C PRO A 94 0.60 -21.79 -31.96
N ARG A 95 -0.45 -22.14 -31.18
CA ARG A 95 -0.92 -21.38 -30.00
C ARG A 95 0.21 -21.01 -29.01
N ILE A 96 1.24 -21.85 -28.93
CA ILE A 96 2.46 -21.68 -28.14
C ILE A 96 3.21 -20.37 -28.47
N HIS A 97 3.28 -19.95 -29.75
CA HIS A 97 3.99 -18.72 -30.11
C HIS A 97 3.27 -17.46 -29.63
N VAL A 98 1.93 -17.45 -29.61
CA VAL A 98 1.17 -16.32 -29.05
C VAL A 98 1.35 -16.26 -27.54
N LEU A 99 1.33 -17.40 -26.86
CA LEU A 99 1.56 -17.47 -25.41
C LEU A 99 2.98 -17.02 -25.04
N HIS A 100 4.00 -17.49 -25.77
CA HIS A 100 5.39 -17.12 -25.54
C HIS A 100 5.66 -15.65 -25.90
N TYR A 101 4.97 -15.09 -26.90
CA TYR A 101 5.00 -13.66 -27.22
C TYR A 101 4.38 -12.81 -26.11
N ILE A 102 3.20 -13.19 -25.59
CA ILE A 102 2.57 -12.53 -24.44
C ILE A 102 3.50 -12.57 -23.22
N PHE A 103 4.07 -13.74 -22.89
CA PHE A 103 5.03 -13.88 -21.79
C PHE A 103 6.26 -12.99 -22.01
N HIS A 104 6.91 -13.08 -23.17
CA HIS A 104 8.11 -12.29 -23.47
C HIS A 104 7.85 -10.77 -23.45
N HIS A 105 6.69 -10.30 -23.94
CA HIS A 105 6.36 -8.88 -23.98
C HIS A 105 5.74 -8.32 -22.68
N LEU A 106 5.18 -9.14 -21.78
CA LEU A 106 4.88 -8.73 -20.40
C LEU A 106 6.15 -8.72 -19.52
N PHE A 107 7.12 -9.60 -19.77
CA PHE A 107 8.37 -9.67 -19.00
C PHE A 107 9.47 -8.70 -19.50
N CYS A 108 9.40 -8.21 -20.74
CA CYS A 108 10.38 -7.24 -21.24
C CYS A 108 10.34 -5.87 -20.49
N PRO A 109 9.16 -5.28 -20.19
CA PRO A 109 9.06 -4.15 -19.27
C PRO A 109 9.68 -4.45 -17.90
N PHE A 110 9.56 -5.69 -17.42
CA PHE A 110 10.12 -6.12 -16.14
C PHE A 110 11.64 -5.99 -16.08
N LYS A 111 12.39 -6.26 -17.16
CA LYS A 111 13.85 -6.12 -17.14
C LYS A 111 14.30 -4.65 -17.06
N VAL A 112 13.64 -3.78 -17.84
CA VAL A 112 13.89 -2.33 -17.81
C VAL A 112 13.45 -1.72 -16.48
N PHE A 113 12.26 -2.07 -15.99
CA PHE A 113 11.72 -1.61 -14.71
C PHE A 113 12.53 -2.14 -13.52
N TYR A 114 12.96 -3.41 -13.54
CA TYR A 114 13.86 -3.98 -12.53
C TYR A 114 15.22 -3.29 -12.54
N GLN A 115 15.80 -2.98 -13.70
CA GLN A 115 17.03 -2.16 -13.76
C GLN A 115 16.82 -0.71 -13.31
N TYR A 116 15.61 -0.16 -13.45
CA TYR A 116 15.25 1.19 -12.99
C TYR A 116 14.96 1.24 -11.47
N CYS A 117 14.49 0.14 -10.87
CA CYS A 117 14.13 0.05 -9.45
C CYS A 117 15.17 -0.66 -8.57
N PHE A 118 16.04 -1.49 -9.13
CA PHE A 118 17.07 -2.28 -8.45
C PHE A 118 18.46 -2.13 -9.09
N GLY A 119 18.72 -1.00 -9.75
CA GLY A 119 19.97 -0.72 -10.46
C GLY A 119 21.17 -0.63 -9.51
N PHE A 120 21.91 -1.74 -9.35
CA PHE A 120 23.21 -1.75 -8.70
C PHE A 120 24.23 -0.91 -9.49
N GLY A 121 24.51 0.31 -9.02
CA GLY A 121 25.46 1.22 -9.68
C GLY A 121 25.86 2.41 -8.80
N LYS A 122 26.93 2.23 -8.03
CA LYS A 122 27.53 3.15 -7.04
C LYS A 122 26.77 3.32 -5.72
N GLU A 123 27.55 3.51 -4.66
CA GLU A 123 27.28 3.35 -3.22
C GLU A 123 26.21 4.26 -2.56
N GLU A 124 25.27 4.82 -3.32
CA GLU A 124 24.03 5.36 -2.75
C GLU A 124 23.00 4.23 -2.66
N GLY A 125 23.02 3.50 -1.54
CA GLY A 125 22.09 2.38 -1.30
C GLY A 125 20.62 2.80 -1.41
N MET A 126 19.74 1.85 -1.76
CA MET A 126 18.31 2.06 -2.06
C MET A 126 17.53 2.72 -0.90
N ARG A 127 17.57 4.06 -0.83
CA ARG A 127 16.85 4.85 0.16
C ARG A 127 15.45 5.20 -0.33
N TYR A 128 14.46 4.98 0.53
CA TYR A 128 13.10 5.46 0.33
C TYR A 128 12.96 6.97 0.55
N ILE A 129 13.93 7.60 1.24
CA ILE A 129 13.92 9.01 1.66
C ILE A 129 15.15 9.74 1.12
N GLY A 130 14.92 10.68 0.20
CA GLY A 130 15.97 11.59 -0.30
C GLY A 130 16.32 12.72 0.69
N ALA A 131 17.40 13.46 0.41
CA ALA A 131 17.89 14.54 1.28
C ALA A 131 16.83 15.63 1.59
N HIS A 132 15.96 15.96 0.62
CA HIS A 132 14.80 16.85 0.84
C HIS A 132 13.83 16.27 1.87
N GLY A 133 13.49 14.98 1.76
CA GLY A 133 12.60 14.29 2.70
C GLY A 133 13.16 14.27 4.12
N ILE A 134 14.47 14.04 4.27
CA ILE A 134 15.16 14.16 5.57
C ILE A 134 14.98 15.57 6.17
N ALA A 135 15.17 16.62 5.37
CA ALA A 135 14.99 18.00 5.82
C ALA A 135 13.52 18.37 6.10
N ALA A 136 12.55 17.72 5.45
CA ALA A 136 11.12 17.86 5.71
C ALA A 136 10.69 17.15 7.02
N LEU A 137 11.20 15.93 7.29
CA LEU A 137 10.91 15.17 8.51
C LEU A 137 11.25 15.96 9.80
N HIS A 138 12.36 16.72 9.80
CA HIS A 138 12.73 17.59 10.93
C HIS A 138 11.78 18.79 11.14
N LYS A 139 11.01 19.17 10.12
CA LYS A 139 10.03 20.26 10.16
C LYS A 139 8.60 19.77 10.37
N HIS A 140 8.34 18.48 10.13
CA HIS A 140 7.00 17.91 10.18
C HIS A 140 6.37 18.05 11.56
N LYS A 141 5.07 18.36 11.58
CA LYS A 141 4.25 18.44 12.79
C LYS A 141 2.89 17.83 12.47
N TYR A 142 2.55 16.76 13.18
CA TYR A 142 1.25 16.13 13.07
C TYR A 142 0.11 17.13 13.33
N SER A 143 -0.91 17.09 12.49
CA SER A 143 -2.14 17.86 12.62
C SER A 143 -3.33 16.94 12.39
N GLY A 144 -4.12 16.72 13.45
CA GLY A 144 -5.31 15.88 13.41
C GLY A 144 -6.47 16.56 14.14
N VAL A 145 -7.67 16.44 13.58
CA VAL A 145 -8.91 16.99 14.16
C VAL A 145 -9.96 15.88 14.19
N ASP A 146 -10.43 15.55 15.39
CA ASP A 146 -11.48 14.56 15.62
C ASP A 146 -12.80 15.26 15.95
N ASN A 147 -13.79 15.10 15.06
CA ASN A 147 -15.14 15.66 15.23
C ASN A 147 -16.17 14.62 15.68
N SER A 148 -15.77 13.37 15.95
CA SER A 148 -16.70 12.31 16.35
C SER A 148 -17.39 12.66 17.67
N LEU A 149 -18.71 12.51 17.69
CA LEU A 149 -19.52 12.68 18.90
C LEU A 149 -19.30 11.52 19.87
N LEU A 150 -19.14 10.30 19.35
CA LEU A 150 -18.85 9.09 20.13
C LEU A 150 -17.47 9.19 20.80
N ALA A 151 -16.45 9.61 20.05
CA ALA A 151 -15.14 9.91 20.59
C ALA A 151 -15.27 10.98 21.67
N LYS A 152 -15.77 12.17 21.32
CA LYS A 152 -15.82 13.33 22.24
C LYS A 152 -16.50 13.04 23.57
N TYR A 153 -17.64 12.33 23.57
CA TYR A 153 -18.46 12.16 24.79
C TYR A 153 -18.30 10.81 25.50
N VAL A 154 -17.83 9.76 24.82
CA VAL A 154 -17.73 8.41 25.40
C VAL A 154 -16.29 7.90 25.44
N LEU A 155 -15.64 7.81 24.29
CA LEU A 155 -14.34 7.12 24.19
C LEU A 155 -13.16 8.00 24.63
N GLN A 156 -13.15 9.29 24.32
CA GLN A 156 -12.10 10.22 24.75
C GLN A 156 -12.02 10.33 26.30
N PRO A 157 -13.12 10.43 27.07
CA PRO A 157 -13.09 10.30 28.53
C PRO A 157 -12.54 8.95 29.02
N PHE A 158 -12.91 7.84 28.37
CA PHE A 158 -12.41 6.50 28.70
C PHE A 158 -10.90 6.38 28.44
N TRP A 159 -10.44 6.63 27.21
CA TRP A 159 -9.04 6.57 26.80
C TRP A 159 -8.14 7.51 27.63
N SER A 160 -8.64 8.70 28.00
CA SER A 160 -7.87 9.65 28.83
C SER A 160 -7.74 9.20 30.29
N ARG A 161 -8.54 8.24 30.76
CA ARG A 161 -8.33 7.52 32.02
C ARG A 161 -7.48 6.27 31.80
N PHE A 162 -7.75 5.50 30.75
CA PHE A 162 -7.04 4.26 30.41
C PHE A 162 -5.55 4.51 30.20
N VAL A 163 -5.17 5.63 29.56
CA VAL A 163 -3.75 5.99 29.36
C VAL A 163 -2.97 6.08 30.67
N LEU A 164 -3.62 6.36 31.81
CA LEU A 164 -2.98 6.43 33.13
C LEU A 164 -2.49 5.06 33.65
N ILE A 165 -3.01 3.96 33.12
CA ILE A 165 -2.52 2.58 33.36
C ILE A 165 -1.06 2.44 32.89
N PHE A 166 -0.63 3.28 31.95
CA PHE A 166 0.73 3.36 31.45
C PHE A 166 1.53 4.44 32.21
N PRO A 167 2.39 4.07 33.19
CA PRO A 167 3.16 5.03 33.97
C PRO A 167 4.14 5.84 33.12
N LEU A 168 4.41 7.08 33.54
CA LEU A 168 5.44 7.94 32.93
C LEU A 168 6.85 7.40 33.12
N TRP A 169 7.05 6.54 34.13
CA TRP A 169 8.31 5.84 34.40
C TRP A 169 8.41 4.47 33.69
N MET A 170 7.35 4.00 33.02
CA MET A 170 7.37 2.72 32.27
C MET A 170 8.51 2.63 31.23
N PRO A 171 8.90 3.72 30.54
CA PRO A 171 10.08 3.72 29.66
C PRO A 171 11.44 3.52 30.37
N PHE A 172 11.49 3.50 31.71
CA PHE A 172 12.73 3.56 32.50
C PHE A 172 12.97 2.36 33.44
N LEU A 173 11.95 1.58 33.83
CA LEU A 173 12.11 0.49 34.82
C LEU A 173 12.16 -0.93 34.21
N MET A 174 11.66 -1.12 32.99
CA MET A 174 11.94 -2.34 32.22
C MET A 174 13.21 -2.12 31.41
N GLY A 175 14.15 -3.06 31.50
CA GLY A 175 15.51 -2.96 30.94
C GLY A 175 15.62 -2.87 29.41
N HIS A 176 14.51 -2.73 28.69
CA HIS A 176 14.51 -2.36 27.27
C HIS A 176 13.53 -1.22 27.02
N ALA A 177 14.06 -0.15 26.46
CA ALA A 177 13.27 0.94 25.90
C ALA A 177 12.47 0.41 24.70
N LEU A 178 11.14 0.54 24.73
CA LEU A 178 10.22 0.02 23.70
C LEU A 178 8.93 0.84 23.47
N PHE A 179 8.57 1.75 24.38
CA PHE A 179 7.16 1.79 24.82
C PHE A 179 6.09 2.28 23.83
N PHE A 180 6.38 3.21 22.92
CA PHE A 180 5.35 3.81 22.04
C PHE A 180 4.93 2.92 20.90
N VAL A 181 5.90 2.60 20.05
CA VAL A 181 5.78 1.59 18.99
C VAL A 181 5.28 0.26 19.58
N GLN A 182 5.59 -0.04 20.85
CA GLN A 182 5.08 -1.21 21.55
C GLN A 182 3.59 -1.14 21.95
N ILE A 183 2.99 0.02 22.27
CA ILE A 183 1.53 0.10 22.47
C ILE A 183 0.84 -0.21 21.14
N THR A 184 1.20 0.51 20.06
CA THR A 184 0.65 0.29 18.72
C THR A 184 0.84 -1.16 18.26
N LEU A 185 2.03 -1.73 18.47
CA LEU A 185 2.36 -3.12 18.12
C LEU A 185 1.58 -4.14 18.97
N ILE A 186 1.40 -3.92 20.28
CA ILE A 186 0.55 -4.80 21.11
C ILE A 186 -0.90 -4.74 20.62
N GLY A 187 -1.41 -3.54 20.31
CA GLY A 187 -2.69 -3.36 19.64
C GLY A 187 -2.78 -4.20 18.36
N PHE A 188 -1.81 -4.05 17.46
CA PHE A 188 -1.72 -4.77 16.20
C PHE A 188 -1.64 -6.30 16.39
N MET A 189 -0.96 -6.78 17.42
CA MET A 189 -0.93 -8.21 17.77
C MET A 189 -2.30 -8.75 18.19
N PHE A 190 -3.21 -7.92 18.73
CA PHE A 190 -4.60 -8.34 18.97
C PHE A 190 -5.34 -8.57 17.64
N LEU A 191 -5.13 -7.72 16.62
CA LEU A 191 -5.72 -7.93 15.29
C LEU A 191 -5.16 -9.16 14.58
N LEU A 192 -3.84 -9.38 14.65
CA LEU A 192 -3.22 -10.60 14.13
C LEU A 192 -3.82 -11.85 14.81
N THR A 193 -3.94 -11.84 16.14
CA THR A 193 -4.56 -12.93 16.90
C THR A 193 -6.02 -13.14 16.47
N SER A 194 -6.78 -12.05 16.29
CA SER A 194 -8.17 -12.08 15.82
C SER A 194 -8.30 -12.71 14.42
N ALA A 195 -7.50 -12.25 13.45
CA ALA A 195 -7.48 -12.80 12.10
C ALA A 195 -7.07 -14.29 12.07
N MET A 196 -6.07 -14.69 12.88
CA MET A 196 -5.66 -16.08 13.01
C MET A 196 -6.77 -16.97 13.57
N LEU A 197 -7.52 -16.51 14.59
CA LEU A 197 -8.69 -17.24 15.09
C LEU A 197 -9.74 -17.42 13.99
N GLY A 198 -9.97 -16.40 13.16
CA GLY A 198 -10.88 -16.49 12.01
C GLY A 198 -10.44 -17.55 11.00
N ILE A 199 -9.15 -17.57 10.64
CA ILE A 199 -8.60 -18.54 9.68
C ILE A 199 -8.59 -19.97 10.25
N ILE A 200 -8.36 -20.15 11.55
CA ILE A 200 -8.34 -21.47 12.19
C ILE A 200 -9.76 -22.06 12.31
N TYR A 201 -10.75 -21.25 12.70
CA TYR A 201 -12.11 -21.72 12.97
C TYR A 201 -13.07 -21.59 11.77
N SER A 202 -12.72 -20.81 10.74
CA SER A 202 -13.49 -20.71 9.50
C SER A 202 -12.54 -20.42 8.31
N PRO A 203 -11.82 -21.43 7.77
CA PRO A 203 -10.78 -21.19 6.77
C PRO A 203 -11.29 -20.54 5.48
N GLN A 204 -12.50 -20.88 5.03
CA GLN A 204 -13.19 -20.26 3.89
C GLN A 204 -14.08 -19.08 4.27
N LEU A 205 -14.13 -18.69 5.56
CA LEU A 205 -14.93 -17.59 6.11
C LEU A 205 -16.45 -17.72 5.85
N ASP A 206 -16.93 -18.92 5.52
CA ASP A 206 -18.32 -19.27 5.23
C ASP A 206 -18.91 -20.29 6.22
N SER A 207 -18.08 -20.82 7.12
CA SER A 207 -18.46 -21.77 8.17
C SER A 207 -18.64 -21.09 9.53
N PRO A 208 -19.54 -21.56 10.41
CA PRO A 208 -19.83 -20.93 11.70
C PRO A 208 -18.73 -21.25 12.74
N PRO A 209 -17.97 -20.26 13.23
CA PRO A 209 -16.99 -20.49 14.28
C PRO A 209 -17.68 -20.63 15.67
N PRO A 210 -17.01 -21.22 16.68
CA PRO A 210 -17.54 -21.32 18.04
C PRO A 210 -17.87 -19.97 18.68
N ARG A 211 -18.91 -19.92 19.53
CA ARG A 211 -19.42 -18.67 20.15
C ARG A 211 -18.35 -17.80 20.82
N TRP A 212 -17.35 -18.42 21.46
CA TRP A 212 -16.28 -17.72 22.14
C TRP A 212 -15.33 -17.00 21.17
N VAL A 213 -15.21 -17.47 19.91
CA VAL A 213 -14.38 -16.84 18.87
C VAL A 213 -14.96 -15.48 18.49
N HIS A 214 -16.28 -15.36 18.34
CA HIS A 214 -16.93 -14.05 18.18
C HIS A 214 -16.65 -13.11 19.36
N PHE A 215 -16.75 -13.61 20.60
CA PHE A 215 -16.43 -12.81 21.78
C PHE A 215 -14.96 -12.37 21.79
N ALA A 216 -14.04 -13.26 21.39
CA ALA A 216 -12.62 -12.96 21.27
C ALA A 216 -12.36 -11.91 20.18
N HIS A 217 -12.97 -12.02 19.00
CA HIS A 217 -12.86 -10.99 17.95
C HIS A 217 -13.30 -9.60 18.47
N GLY A 218 -14.46 -9.51 19.14
CA GLY A 218 -14.95 -8.26 19.72
C GLY A 218 -14.02 -7.69 20.79
N LEU A 219 -13.52 -8.52 21.70
CA LEU A 219 -12.59 -8.10 22.74
C LEU A 219 -11.23 -7.64 22.17
N LEU A 220 -10.67 -8.39 21.23
CA LEU A 220 -9.40 -8.07 20.59
C LEU A 220 -9.48 -6.77 19.77
N LEU A 221 -10.59 -6.53 19.06
CA LEU A 221 -10.80 -5.28 18.32
C LEU A 221 -11.04 -4.07 19.23
N PHE A 222 -11.81 -4.24 20.32
CA PHE A 222 -11.96 -3.21 21.34
C PHE A 222 -10.61 -2.84 21.99
N LEU A 223 -9.78 -3.84 22.28
CA LEU A 223 -8.42 -3.63 22.79
C LEU A 223 -7.52 -2.96 21.75
N TYR A 224 -7.60 -3.33 20.46
CA TYR A 224 -6.90 -2.63 19.37
C TYR A 224 -7.22 -1.14 19.36
N GLN A 225 -8.51 -0.77 19.21
CA GLN A 225 -8.93 0.64 19.17
C GLN A 225 -8.54 1.40 20.45
N THR A 226 -8.53 0.71 21.60
CA THR A 226 -8.09 1.30 22.86
C THR A 226 -6.59 1.56 22.90
N PHE A 227 -5.76 0.67 22.33
CA PHE A 227 -4.29 0.80 22.31
C PHE A 227 -3.83 1.82 21.26
N ASP A 228 -4.44 1.81 20.09
CA ASP A 228 -4.36 2.83 19.05
C ASP A 228 -4.61 4.25 19.64
N ALA A 229 -5.82 4.52 20.11
CA ALA A 229 -6.21 5.86 20.58
C ALA A 229 -5.44 6.37 21.81
N VAL A 230 -4.73 5.51 22.56
CA VAL A 230 -3.90 5.90 23.71
C VAL A 230 -2.41 6.04 23.39
N ASP A 231 -1.89 5.54 22.27
CA ASP A 231 -0.46 5.65 21.96
C ASP A 231 -0.03 7.12 21.79
N GLY A 232 -0.82 7.91 21.03
CA GLY A 232 -0.56 9.32 20.78
C GLY A 232 -0.87 10.18 21.99
N LYS A 233 -1.84 9.77 22.83
CA LYS A 233 -2.08 10.40 24.14
C LYS A 233 -0.86 10.23 25.04
N GLN A 234 -0.30 9.03 25.07
CA GLN A 234 0.86 8.70 25.86
C GLN A 234 2.12 9.39 25.29
N ALA A 235 2.26 9.50 23.96
CA ALA A 235 3.40 10.15 23.30
C ALA A 235 3.42 11.65 23.57
N ARG A 236 2.24 12.27 23.69
CA ARG A 236 2.09 13.66 24.18
C ARG A 236 2.47 13.79 25.66
N ARG A 237 2.10 12.82 26.51
CA ARG A 237 2.48 12.81 27.96
C ARG A 237 3.98 12.67 28.19
N THR A 238 4.72 12.01 27.30
CA THR A 238 6.18 11.80 27.38
C THR A 238 6.99 12.73 26.48
N ASN A 239 6.34 13.63 25.73
CA ASN A 239 6.96 14.53 24.74
C ASN A 239 7.81 13.79 23.68
N SER A 240 7.32 12.63 23.22
CA SER A 240 7.99 11.73 22.28
C SER A 240 7.21 11.48 20.98
N SER A 241 6.23 12.33 20.65
CA SER A 241 5.59 12.36 19.32
C SER A 241 6.63 12.58 18.22
N SER A 242 6.55 11.82 17.12
CA SER A 242 7.50 11.88 16.01
C SER A 242 6.84 11.47 14.68
N PRO A 243 7.41 11.85 13.52
CA PRO A 243 6.95 11.37 12.21
C PRO A 243 7.01 9.85 12.07
N LEU A 244 7.95 9.20 12.78
CA LEU A 244 8.04 7.74 12.83
C LEU A 244 6.82 7.11 13.51
N GLY A 245 6.34 7.71 14.60
CA GLY A 245 5.14 7.26 15.29
C GLY A 245 3.91 7.34 14.39
N GLU A 246 3.70 8.48 13.74
CA GLU A 246 2.60 8.70 12.79
C GLU A 246 2.65 7.73 11.59
N LEU A 247 3.83 7.44 11.05
CA LEU A 247 3.97 6.46 9.98
C LEU A 247 3.65 5.02 10.44
N PHE A 248 4.08 4.66 11.66
CA PHE A 248 3.89 3.32 12.20
C PHE A 248 2.42 3.06 12.56
N ASP A 249 1.78 4.06 13.18
CA ASP A 249 0.36 4.14 13.52
C ASP A 249 -0.52 3.92 12.27
N HIS A 250 -0.49 4.88 11.32
CA HIS A 250 -1.22 4.76 10.05
C HIS A 250 -0.84 3.50 9.23
N GLY A 251 0.38 2.98 9.41
CA GLY A 251 0.87 1.77 8.76
C GLY A 251 0.25 0.48 9.33
N CYS A 252 0.02 0.42 10.64
CA CYS A 252 -0.73 -0.64 11.31
C CYS A 252 -2.22 -0.55 10.96
N ASP A 253 -2.76 0.66 10.97
CA ASP A 253 -4.16 0.97 10.67
C ASP A 253 -4.55 0.56 9.24
N ALA A 254 -3.64 0.77 8.27
CA ALA A 254 -3.85 0.29 6.89
C ALA A 254 -3.89 -1.24 6.77
N LEU A 255 -3.14 -1.97 7.60
CA LEU A 255 -3.20 -3.43 7.67
C LEU A 255 -4.42 -3.91 8.47
N ALA A 256 -4.88 -3.13 9.45
CA ALA A 256 -6.08 -3.41 10.24
C ALA A 256 -7.30 -3.58 9.33
N CYS A 257 -7.44 -2.79 8.26
CA CYS A 257 -8.48 -2.95 7.24
C CYS A 257 -8.63 -4.40 6.74
N ALA A 258 -7.53 -5.14 6.57
CA ALA A 258 -7.53 -6.51 6.05
C ALA A 258 -7.61 -7.57 7.16
N LEU A 259 -6.91 -7.37 8.27
CA LEU A 259 -6.96 -8.28 9.43
C LEU A 259 -8.36 -8.32 10.04
N GLU A 260 -8.99 -7.16 10.19
CA GLU A 260 -10.36 -7.05 10.67
C GLU A 260 -11.33 -7.66 9.65
N ALA A 261 -11.23 -7.33 8.36
CA ALA A 261 -12.12 -7.92 7.35
C ALA A 261 -12.14 -9.46 7.40
N VAL A 262 -10.99 -10.12 7.64
CA VAL A 262 -10.94 -11.58 7.87
C VAL A 262 -11.70 -12.00 9.14
N ALA A 263 -11.54 -11.30 10.26
CA ALA A 263 -12.25 -11.57 11.51
C ALA A 263 -13.77 -11.34 11.39
N PHE A 264 -14.20 -10.23 10.77
CA PHE A 264 -15.61 -9.97 10.50
C PHE A 264 -16.20 -10.92 9.44
N GLY A 265 -15.41 -11.33 8.44
CA GLY A 265 -15.77 -12.37 7.48
C GLY A 265 -16.13 -13.69 8.15
N SER A 266 -15.25 -14.15 9.04
CA SER A 266 -15.47 -15.30 9.93
C SER A 266 -16.74 -15.14 10.79
N THR A 267 -16.96 -13.96 11.38
CA THR A 267 -18.14 -13.69 12.22
C THR A 267 -19.45 -13.66 11.44
N SER A 268 -19.42 -13.18 10.19
CA SER A 268 -20.60 -12.99 9.35
C SER A 268 -20.86 -14.13 8.36
N MET A 269 -20.03 -15.17 8.35
CA MET A 269 -20.09 -16.31 7.41
C MET A 269 -20.24 -15.87 5.94
N CYS A 270 -19.62 -14.75 5.56
CA CYS A 270 -19.86 -14.14 4.25
C CYS A 270 -18.90 -14.64 3.15
N GLY A 271 -17.89 -15.44 3.49
CA GLY A 271 -17.01 -16.13 2.55
C GLY A 271 -16.39 -15.19 1.53
N ARG A 272 -16.73 -15.39 0.25
CA ARG A 272 -16.32 -14.54 -0.89
C ARG A 272 -16.65 -13.04 -0.67
N ASP A 273 -17.75 -12.71 0.01
CA ASP A 273 -18.15 -11.33 0.25
C ASP A 273 -17.28 -10.61 1.30
N THR A 274 -16.41 -11.35 2.01
CA THR A 274 -15.37 -10.76 2.89
C THR A 274 -14.50 -9.75 2.14
N PHE A 275 -14.21 -10.01 0.86
CA PHE A 275 -13.45 -9.08 0.03
C PHE A 275 -14.13 -7.71 -0.08
N TRP A 276 -15.46 -7.67 -0.14
CA TRP A 276 -16.21 -6.42 -0.17
C TRP A 276 -16.23 -5.70 1.19
N PHE A 277 -16.21 -6.45 2.30
CA PHE A 277 -16.00 -5.87 3.64
C PHE A 277 -14.62 -5.22 3.77
N TRP A 278 -13.57 -5.82 3.19
CA TRP A 278 -12.27 -5.16 3.05
C TRP A 278 -12.35 -3.90 2.18
N VAL A 279 -13.02 -3.95 1.02
CA VAL A 279 -13.16 -2.80 0.10
C VAL A 279 -13.84 -1.60 0.78
N ILE A 280 -14.93 -1.81 1.53
CA ILE A 280 -15.62 -0.69 2.23
C ILE A 280 -14.79 -0.07 3.37
N SER A 281 -13.74 -0.75 3.84
CA SER A 281 -12.78 -0.21 4.80
C SER A 281 -11.63 0.50 4.08
N ALA A 282 -10.99 -0.19 3.13
CA ALA A 282 -9.83 0.30 2.39
C ALA A 282 -10.12 1.54 1.53
N VAL A 283 -11.30 1.64 0.91
CA VAL A 283 -11.65 2.77 0.02
C VAL A 283 -11.78 4.10 0.80
N PRO A 284 -12.61 4.22 1.85
CA PRO A 284 -12.63 5.42 2.71
C PRO A 284 -11.27 5.74 3.32
N PHE A 285 -10.54 4.72 3.78
CA PHE A 285 -9.24 4.90 4.42
C PHE A 285 -8.22 5.53 3.46
N TYR A 286 -8.06 4.98 2.24
CA TYR A 286 -7.19 5.56 1.23
C TYR A 286 -7.62 6.98 0.84
N GLY A 287 -8.94 7.21 0.74
CA GLY A 287 -9.49 8.53 0.49
C GLY A 287 -9.13 9.55 1.57
N ALA A 288 -9.14 9.15 2.84
CA ALA A 288 -8.78 10.00 3.97
C ALA A 288 -7.26 10.25 4.04
N THR A 289 -6.42 9.24 3.76
CA THR A 289 -4.96 9.42 3.64
C THR A 289 -4.60 10.34 2.46
N TRP A 290 -5.30 10.19 1.34
CA TRP A 290 -5.16 11.07 0.17
C TRP A 290 -5.60 12.48 0.47
N GLU A 291 -6.74 12.69 1.16
CA GLU A 291 -7.13 14.01 1.65
C GLU A 291 -6.07 14.61 2.55
N HIS A 292 -5.59 13.86 3.55
CA HIS A 292 -4.57 14.30 4.50
C HIS A 292 -3.32 14.84 3.80
N TYR A 293 -2.83 14.13 2.76
CA TYR A 293 -1.70 14.56 1.94
C TYR A 293 -1.91 15.94 1.27
N PHE A 294 -3.15 16.32 0.92
CA PHE A 294 -3.44 17.63 0.32
C PHE A 294 -3.81 18.72 1.34
N THR A 295 -4.56 18.38 2.39
CA THR A 295 -5.00 19.33 3.42
C THR A 295 -3.89 19.69 4.40
N ASN A 296 -2.95 18.77 4.65
CA ASN A 296 -2.00 18.76 5.77
C ASN A 296 -2.69 18.69 7.15
N THR A 297 -3.91 18.14 7.22
CA THR A 297 -4.60 17.85 8.50
C THR A 297 -5.55 16.67 8.33
N LEU A 298 -5.33 15.60 9.10
CA LEU A 298 -6.23 14.45 9.15
C LEU A 298 -7.51 14.85 9.87
N THR A 299 -8.60 15.01 9.12
CA THR A 299 -9.90 15.43 9.68
C THR A 299 -10.83 14.23 9.76
N LEU A 300 -11.08 13.72 10.97
CA LEU A 300 -12.08 12.69 11.18
C LEU A 300 -13.48 13.35 11.27
N PRO A 301 -14.43 12.99 10.40
CA PRO A 301 -15.79 13.51 10.45
C PRO A 301 -16.60 12.96 11.64
N ILE A 302 -17.80 13.52 11.84
CA ILE A 302 -18.73 13.21 12.95
C ILE A 302 -19.06 11.71 13.05
N ILE A 303 -19.08 11.00 11.92
CA ILE A 303 -19.14 9.53 11.84
C ILE A 303 -17.96 9.11 10.96
N ASN A 304 -17.04 8.31 11.50
CA ASN A 304 -15.84 7.87 10.81
C ASN A 304 -15.52 6.39 11.06
N GLY A 305 -14.70 5.80 10.18
CA GLY A 305 -14.27 4.41 10.27
C GLY A 305 -13.54 4.06 11.56
N PRO A 306 -12.45 4.77 11.92
CA PRO A 306 -11.66 4.47 13.12
C PRO A 306 -12.46 4.51 14.44
N THR A 307 -13.49 5.35 14.54
CA THR A 307 -14.29 5.50 15.78
C THR A 307 -15.59 4.70 15.72
N GLU A 308 -16.59 5.17 14.97
CA GLU A 308 -17.91 4.52 14.89
C GLU A 308 -17.86 3.20 14.14
N GLY A 309 -17.04 3.09 13.09
CA GLY A 309 -16.88 1.88 12.30
C GLY A 309 -16.33 0.71 13.12
N LEU A 310 -15.18 0.91 13.77
CA LEU A 310 -14.60 -0.11 14.66
C LEU A 310 -15.54 -0.46 15.84
N MET A 311 -16.27 0.52 16.39
CA MET A 311 -17.30 0.24 17.40
C MET A 311 -18.41 -0.65 16.85
N LEU A 312 -18.97 -0.32 15.68
CA LEU A 312 -20.05 -1.10 15.09
C LEU A 312 -19.61 -2.56 14.85
N ILE A 313 -18.35 -2.76 14.45
CA ILE A 313 -17.77 -4.08 14.23
C ILE A 313 -17.59 -4.85 15.54
N TYR A 314 -16.95 -4.29 16.59
CA TYR A 314 -16.79 -5.03 17.86
C TYR A 314 -18.13 -5.26 18.58
N VAL A 315 -19.09 -4.34 18.46
CA VAL A 315 -20.47 -4.56 18.93
C VAL A 315 -21.14 -5.66 18.11
N GLY A 316 -20.93 -5.71 16.80
CA GLY A 316 -21.39 -6.79 15.92
C GLY A 316 -20.83 -8.15 16.31
N HIS A 317 -19.53 -8.24 16.64
CA HIS A 317 -18.91 -9.45 17.19
C HIS A 317 -19.54 -9.89 18.51
N PHE A 318 -19.69 -8.99 19.49
CA PHE A 318 -20.32 -9.32 20.77
C PHE A 318 -21.80 -9.68 20.62
N PHE A 319 -22.54 -8.98 19.77
CA PHE A 319 -23.92 -9.33 19.41
C PHE A 319 -23.99 -10.74 18.82
N THR A 320 -23.08 -11.10 17.91
CA THR A 320 -23.02 -12.44 17.31
C THR A 320 -22.73 -13.49 18.37
N ALA A 321 -21.83 -13.23 19.32
CA ALA A 321 -21.55 -14.15 20.43
C ALA A 321 -22.79 -14.44 21.32
N ILE A 322 -23.83 -13.60 21.26
CA ILE A 322 -25.06 -13.68 22.07
C ILE A 322 -26.26 -14.18 21.25
N VAL A 323 -26.45 -13.72 20.00
CA VAL A 323 -27.56 -14.10 19.13
C VAL A 323 -27.50 -15.59 18.75
N GLY A 324 -28.64 -16.19 18.39
CA GLY A 324 -28.73 -17.63 18.10
C GLY A 324 -29.04 -18.47 19.35
N ASN A 325 -29.87 -19.50 19.16
CA ASN A 325 -30.35 -20.39 20.21
C ASN A 325 -29.56 -21.73 20.21
N VAL A 326 -30.02 -22.76 20.92
CA VAL A 326 -29.33 -24.07 20.98
C VAL A 326 -29.39 -24.84 19.64
N LEU A 327 -30.34 -24.52 18.76
CA LEU A 327 -30.61 -25.19 17.47
C LEU A 327 -30.08 -24.41 16.25
N THR A 328 -29.74 -23.12 16.40
CA THR A 328 -29.32 -22.22 15.33
C THR A 328 -28.03 -21.52 15.72
N LEU A 329 -26.98 -21.67 14.92
CA LEU A 329 -25.65 -21.17 15.23
C LEU A 329 -25.61 -19.63 15.10
N CYS A 330 -24.83 -19.00 15.99
CA CYS A 330 -24.72 -17.55 16.11
C CYS A 330 -24.55 -16.80 14.80
N ALA A 331 -23.60 -17.24 13.99
CA ALA A 331 -23.21 -16.60 12.75
C ALA A 331 -24.22 -16.80 11.61
N GLU A 332 -25.12 -17.79 11.70
CA GLU A 332 -26.18 -18.01 10.70
C GLU A 332 -27.14 -16.82 10.63
N TRP A 333 -27.23 -16.01 11.70
CA TRP A 333 -27.98 -14.74 11.69
C TRP A 333 -27.49 -13.76 10.61
N TRP A 334 -26.20 -13.80 10.23
CA TRP A 334 -25.66 -12.97 9.16
C TRP A 334 -25.88 -13.58 7.77
N ALA A 335 -25.73 -14.90 7.64
CA ALA A 335 -25.86 -15.61 6.38
C ALA A 335 -27.32 -15.78 5.92
N GLN A 336 -28.26 -15.90 6.86
CA GLN A 336 -29.67 -16.06 6.53
C GLN A 336 -30.31 -14.76 6.00
N GLN A 337 -31.45 -14.95 5.33
CA GLN A 337 -32.31 -13.90 4.79
C GLN A 337 -32.72 -12.90 5.88
N PHE A 338 -32.66 -11.61 5.58
CA PHE A 338 -32.93 -10.53 6.54
C PHE A 338 -34.31 -10.65 7.22
N GLY A 339 -35.34 -11.09 6.51
CA GLY A 339 -36.67 -11.32 7.07
C GLY A 339 -36.73 -12.42 8.15
N LYS A 340 -35.74 -13.31 8.22
CA LYS A 340 -35.58 -14.30 9.29
C LYS A 340 -34.74 -13.76 10.45
N SER A 341 -33.72 -12.96 10.15
CA SER A 341 -32.85 -12.31 11.15
C SER A 341 -33.54 -11.20 11.92
N VAL A 342 -34.46 -10.49 11.27
CA VAL A 342 -35.23 -9.38 11.84
C VAL A 342 -36.72 -9.56 11.51
N PRO A 343 -37.43 -10.51 12.16
CA PRO A 343 -38.80 -10.88 11.77
C PRO A 343 -39.82 -9.75 11.78
N PHE A 344 -39.63 -8.71 12.62
CA PHE A 344 -40.52 -7.55 12.65
C PHE A 344 -40.38 -6.61 11.44
N LEU A 345 -39.34 -6.78 10.62
CA LEU A 345 -39.14 -6.09 9.34
C LEU A 345 -39.35 -7.00 8.12
N SER A 346 -39.80 -8.25 8.30
CA SER A 346 -40.02 -9.20 7.21
C SER A 346 -41.08 -8.74 6.18
N TRP A 347 -41.93 -7.80 6.56
CA TRP A 347 -42.98 -7.22 5.71
C TRP A 347 -42.44 -6.29 4.61
N VAL A 348 -41.19 -5.82 4.71
CA VAL A 348 -40.61 -4.90 3.73
C VAL A 348 -40.15 -5.70 2.49
N PRO A 349 -40.78 -5.50 1.31
CA PRO A 349 -40.47 -6.30 0.13
C PRO A 349 -39.03 -6.11 -0.34
N PHE A 350 -38.51 -7.11 -1.07
CA PHE A 350 -37.17 -7.18 -1.65
C PHE A 350 -36.00 -7.24 -0.64
N ILE A 351 -36.01 -6.47 0.44
CA ILE A 351 -34.93 -6.53 1.45
C ILE A 351 -35.00 -7.80 2.30
N SER A 352 -36.20 -8.34 2.54
CA SER A 352 -36.44 -9.52 3.35
C SER A 352 -35.71 -10.77 2.84
N GLU A 353 -35.55 -10.90 1.52
CA GLU A 353 -34.95 -12.06 0.84
C GLU A 353 -33.42 -11.99 0.73
N ILE A 354 -32.82 -10.82 0.97
CA ILE A 354 -31.37 -10.60 0.86
C ILE A 354 -30.67 -11.15 2.13
N PRO A 355 -29.52 -11.85 2.02
CA PRO A 355 -28.70 -12.21 3.18
C PRO A 355 -28.34 -11.00 4.04
N THR A 356 -28.45 -11.15 5.36
CA THR A 356 -28.31 -10.02 6.31
C THR A 356 -26.94 -9.33 6.20
N SER A 357 -25.85 -10.09 6.03
CA SER A 357 -24.50 -9.56 5.77
C SER A 357 -24.43 -8.68 4.52
N ARG A 358 -25.02 -9.12 3.41
CA ARG A 358 -25.08 -8.33 2.15
C ARG A 358 -25.92 -7.07 2.29
N LEU A 359 -27.03 -7.15 3.02
CA LEU A 359 -27.87 -5.98 3.26
C LEU A 359 -27.09 -4.92 4.08
N VAL A 360 -26.40 -5.34 5.14
CA VAL A 360 -25.52 -4.47 5.93
C VAL A 360 -24.39 -3.88 5.08
N LEU A 361 -23.75 -4.67 4.22
CA LEU A 361 -22.76 -4.20 3.26
C LEU A 361 -23.32 -3.09 2.35
N PHE A 362 -24.52 -3.27 1.78
CA PHE A 362 -25.16 -2.23 0.95
C PHE A 362 -25.51 -0.97 1.75
N PHE A 363 -26.00 -1.09 2.99
CA PHE A 363 -26.23 0.05 3.86
C PHE A 363 -24.92 0.81 4.18
N MET A 364 -23.83 0.09 4.47
CA MET A 364 -22.52 0.73 4.70
C MET A 364 -22.01 1.45 3.44
N VAL A 365 -22.17 0.86 2.25
CA VAL A 365 -21.82 1.54 0.99
C VAL A 365 -22.63 2.82 0.81
N ALA A 366 -23.96 2.74 0.95
CA ALA A 366 -24.87 3.85 0.69
C ALA A 366 -24.74 5.02 1.69
N PHE A 367 -24.60 4.72 2.98
CA PHE A 367 -24.70 5.71 4.06
C PHE A 367 -23.37 6.06 4.74
N ALA A 368 -22.30 5.26 4.57
CA ALA A 368 -20.97 5.57 5.08
C ALA A 368 -19.96 5.82 3.94
N VAL A 369 -19.71 4.84 3.07
CA VAL A 369 -18.64 4.92 2.05
C VAL A 369 -18.87 6.04 1.05
N ILE A 370 -20.04 6.10 0.41
CA ILE A 370 -20.34 7.10 -0.62
C ILE A 370 -20.25 8.54 -0.06
N PRO A 371 -20.88 8.87 1.10
CA PRO A 371 -20.71 10.18 1.73
C PRO A 371 -19.26 10.51 2.06
N THR A 372 -18.50 9.58 2.68
CA THR A 372 -17.09 9.83 3.03
C THR A 372 -16.26 10.14 1.80
N ILE A 373 -16.35 9.34 0.73
CA ILE A 373 -15.60 9.60 -0.50
C ILE A 373 -16.01 10.92 -1.17
N ALA A 374 -17.31 11.26 -1.15
CA ALA A 374 -17.77 12.55 -1.67
C ALA A 374 -17.17 13.74 -0.90
N PHE A 375 -17.09 13.67 0.43
CA PHE A 375 -16.44 14.71 1.24
C PHE A 375 -14.94 14.78 1.00
N ASN A 376 -14.24 13.64 0.96
CA ASN A 376 -12.80 13.59 0.72
C ASN A 376 -12.44 14.24 -0.65
N VAL A 377 -13.19 13.88 -1.70
CA VAL A 377 -13.04 14.48 -3.04
C VAL A 377 -13.37 15.97 -3.05
N TYR A 378 -14.44 16.39 -2.36
CA TYR A 378 -14.80 17.80 -2.25
C TYR A 378 -13.70 18.63 -1.57
N ASN A 379 -13.16 18.14 -0.44
CA ASN A 379 -12.11 18.81 0.33
C ASN A 379 -10.81 18.93 -0.46
N VAL A 380 -10.36 17.85 -1.14
CA VAL A 380 -9.18 17.92 -2.01
C VAL A 380 -9.40 18.86 -3.19
N CYS A 381 -10.54 18.79 -3.89
CA CYS A 381 -10.88 19.71 -4.97
C CYS A 381 -10.80 21.18 -4.52
N LYS A 382 -11.41 21.50 -3.37
CA LYS A 382 -11.40 22.84 -2.77
C LYS A 382 -9.98 23.33 -2.46
N VAL A 383 -9.14 22.50 -1.83
CA VAL A 383 -7.75 22.87 -1.48
C VAL A 383 -6.87 22.99 -2.72
N VAL A 384 -7.01 22.09 -3.69
CA VAL A 384 -6.24 22.12 -4.94
C VAL A 384 -6.59 23.37 -5.75
N GLN A 385 -7.88 23.72 -5.89
CA GLN A 385 -8.31 24.94 -6.56
C GLN A 385 -7.82 26.20 -5.84
N ALA A 386 -7.98 26.28 -4.51
CA ALA A 386 -7.51 27.42 -3.71
C ALA A 386 -5.99 27.64 -3.81
N ARG A 387 -5.20 26.56 -3.88
CA ARG A 387 -3.74 26.59 -4.06
C ARG A 387 -3.29 26.68 -5.54
N LYS A 388 -4.21 26.87 -6.49
CA LYS A 388 -3.97 26.88 -7.96
C LYS A 388 -3.18 25.66 -8.46
N GLY A 389 -3.38 24.49 -7.83
CA GLY A 389 -2.72 23.24 -8.19
C GLY A 389 -3.43 22.48 -9.31
N SER A 390 -2.74 21.47 -9.86
CA SER A 390 -3.33 20.56 -10.85
C SER A 390 -4.21 19.50 -10.20
N LEU A 391 -5.50 19.48 -10.55
CA LEU A 391 -6.43 18.43 -10.12
C LEU A 391 -6.10 17.08 -10.76
N LEU A 392 -5.65 17.06 -12.02
CA LEU A 392 -5.19 15.84 -12.69
C LEU A 392 -4.06 15.16 -11.90
N LEU A 393 -3.12 15.97 -11.40
CA LEU A 393 -1.98 15.49 -10.62
C LEU A 393 -2.40 14.95 -9.24
N ALA A 394 -3.48 15.48 -8.66
CA ALA A 394 -4.08 14.96 -7.43
C ALA A 394 -4.82 13.63 -7.67
N LEU A 395 -5.65 13.56 -8.72
CA LEU A 395 -6.38 12.34 -9.10
C LEU A 395 -5.42 11.21 -9.55
N ALA A 396 -4.29 11.54 -10.16
CA ALA A 396 -3.25 10.57 -10.52
C ALA A 396 -2.68 9.81 -9.31
N MET A 397 -2.80 10.34 -8.09
CA MET A 397 -2.40 9.63 -6.86
C MET A 397 -3.40 8.55 -6.44
N LEU A 398 -4.64 8.54 -6.97
CA LEU A 398 -5.62 7.46 -6.77
C LEU A 398 -5.39 6.27 -7.72
N TYR A 399 -4.57 6.45 -8.76
CA TYR A 399 -4.34 5.44 -9.79
C TYR A 399 -3.75 4.11 -9.26
N PRO A 400 -2.71 4.09 -8.40
CA PRO A 400 -2.13 2.82 -7.93
C PRO A 400 -3.12 1.94 -7.16
N PHE A 401 -3.93 2.54 -6.28
CA PHE A 401 -4.96 1.81 -5.54
C PHE A 401 -6.13 1.36 -6.43
N THR A 402 -6.53 2.20 -7.39
CA THR A 402 -7.49 1.82 -8.44
C THR A 402 -7.02 0.59 -9.22
N VAL A 403 -5.75 0.56 -9.65
CA VAL A 403 -5.18 -0.58 -10.38
C VAL A 403 -5.03 -1.82 -9.49
N LEU A 404 -4.70 -1.68 -8.21
CA LEU A 404 -4.72 -2.80 -7.25
C LEU A 404 -6.10 -3.46 -7.20
N LEU A 405 -7.15 -2.66 -6.96
CA LEU A 405 -8.51 -3.16 -6.80
C LEU A 405 -9.05 -3.81 -8.07
N PHE A 406 -9.01 -3.11 -9.21
CA PHE A 406 -9.49 -3.66 -10.48
C PHE A 406 -8.60 -4.79 -11.01
N GLY A 407 -7.31 -4.80 -10.68
CA GLY A 407 -6.39 -5.87 -11.04
C GLY A 407 -6.69 -7.19 -10.33
N VAL A 408 -6.95 -7.16 -9.02
CA VAL A 408 -7.37 -8.34 -8.25
C VAL A 408 -8.74 -8.84 -8.71
N LEU A 409 -9.70 -7.94 -8.96
CA LEU A 409 -11.02 -8.31 -9.49
C LEU A 409 -10.94 -8.90 -10.92
N ALA A 410 -10.04 -8.38 -11.77
CA ALA A 410 -9.82 -8.93 -13.11
C ALA A 410 -9.15 -10.33 -13.06
N TRP A 411 -8.20 -10.54 -12.14
CA TRP A 411 -7.62 -11.87 -11.90
C TRP A 411 -8.71 -12.86 -11.46
N ASP A 412 -9.49 -12.52 -10.43
CA ASP A 412 -10.56 -13.39 -9.92
C ASP A 412 -11.63 -13.72 -10.98
N TYR A 413 -12.04 -12.75 -11.81
CA TYR A 413 -12.95 -13.00 -12.93
C TYR A 413 -12.38 -13.97 -13.99
N LEU A 414 -11.06 -13.95 -14.19
CA LEU A 414 -10.36 -14.80 -15.16
C LEU A 414 -9.93 -16.16 -14.58
N SER A 415 -9.91 -16.29 -13.25
CA SER A 415 -9.53 -17.51 -12.53
C SER A 415 -10.44 -18.69 -12.90
N PRO A 416 -9.90 -19.87 -13.26
CA PRO A 416 -10.64 -21.13 -13.24
C PRO A 416 -11.01 -21.60 -11.82
N SER A 417 -10.24 -21.24 -10.79
CA SER A 417 -10.39 -21.75 -9.41
C SER A 417 -11.25 -20.89 -8.48
N ASP A 418 -11.83 -19.77 -8.95
CA ASP A 418 -12.61 -18.82 -8.13
C ASP A 418 -11.84 -18.40 -6.86
N ILE A 419 -10.67 -17.78 -7.05
CA ILE A 419 -9.68 -17.55 -5.98
C ILE A 419 -10.24 -16.81 -4.75
N ILE A 420 -11.14 -15.82 -4.90
CA ILE A 420 -11.73 -15.13 -3.74
C ILE A 420 -12.69 -16.06 -2.98
N ARG A 421 -13.36 -17.00 -3.64
CA ARG A 421 -14.20 -17.99 -2.96
C ARG A 421 -13.39 -19.11 -2.32
N SER A 422 -12.38 -19.62 -3.02
CA SER A 422 -11.60 -20.78 -2.58
C SER A 422 -10.58 -20.43 -1.50
N TYR A 423 -10.03 -19.21 -1.53
CA TYR A 423 -8.97 -18.74 -0.63
C TYR A 423 -9.18 -17.27 -0.18
N PRO A 424 -10.36 -16.90 0.38
CA PRO A 424 -10.70 -15.50 0.68
C PRO A 424 -9.69 -14.83 1.60
N HIS A 425 -9.21 -15.54 2.63
CA HIS A 425 -8.21 -15.03 3.57
C HIS A 425 -6.88 -14.70 2.89
N LEU A 426 -6.37 -15.54 1.97
CA LEU A 426 -5.12 -15.24 1.25
C LEU A 426 -5.27 -14.06 0.29
N VAL A 427 -6.41 -13.94 -0.41
CA VAL A 427 -6.64 -12.80 -1.30
C VAL A 427 -6.76 -11.50 -0.51
N VAL A 428 -7.52 -11.49 0.59
CA VAL A 428 -7.70 -10.31 1.46
C VAL A 428 -6.39 -9.92 2.14
N LEU A 429 -5.62 -10.88 2.70
CA LEU A 429 -4.34 -10.57 3.34
C LEU A 429 -3.27 -10.13 2.33
N GLY A 430 -3.13 -10.83 1.20
CA GLY A 430 -2.16 -10.48 0.16
C GLY A 430 -2.42 -9.10 -0.43
N THR A 431 -3.69 -8.77 -0.67
CA THR A 431 -4.12 -7.44 -1.15
C THR A 431 -4.05 -6.39 -0.05
N GLY A 432 -4.32 -6.75 1.20
CA GLY A 432 -4.12 -5.91 2.39
C GLY A 432 -2.67 -5.48 2.59
N LEU A 433 -1.71 -6.38 2.37
CA LEU A 433 -0.28 -6.06 2.41
C LEU A 433 0.13 -5.13 1.25
N ALA A 434 -0.36 -5.38 0.03
CA ALA A 434 -0.16 -4.49 -1.10
C ALA A 434 -0.75 -3.09 -0.84
N PHE A 435 -1.92 -3.02 -0.22
CA PHE A 435 -2.60 -1.80 0.20
C PHE A 435 -1.84 -1.06 1.30
N GLY A 436 -1.38 -1.77 2.34
CA GLY A 436 -0.56 -1.21 3.40
C GLY A 436 0.74 -0.59 2.87
N PHE A 437 1.36 -1.18 1.85
CA PHE A 437 2.50 -0.58 1.15
C PHE A 437 2.11 0.70 0.39
N LEU A 438 0.95 0.72 -0.30
CA LEU A 438 0.46 1.91 -1.01
C LEU A 438 0.17 3.08 -0.04
N VAL A 439 -0.52 2.81 1.07
CA VAL A 439 -0.78 3.81 2.13
C VAL A 439 0.55 4.25 2.75
N GLY A 440 1.42 3.31 3.15
CA GLY A 440 2.70 3.64 3.77
C GLY A 440 3.56 4.56 2.90
N ARG A 441 3.61 4.32 1.58
CA ARG A 441 4.25 5.22 0.62
C ARG A 441 3.54 6.57 0.48
N LEU A 442 2.23 6.66 0.67
CA LEU A 442 1.44 7.90 0.63
C LEU A 442 1.66 8.76 1.89
N VAL A 443 1.63 8.13 3.07
CA VAL A 443 1.97 8.77 4.34
C VAL A 443 3.43 9.22 4.33
N LEU A 444 4.37 8.36 3.91
CA LEU A 444 5.78 8.77 3.80
C LEU A 444 5.98 9.96 2.84
N ALA A 445 5.28 9.99 1.71
CA ALA A 445 5.32 11.11 0.78
C ALA A 445 4.74 12.41 1.38
N HIS A 446 3.76 12.31 2.30
CA HIS A 446 3.27 13.44 3.09
C HIS A 446 4.34 13.94 4.09
N LEU A 447 4.88 13.04 4.92
CA LEU A 447 5.89 13.33 5.94
C LEU A 447 7.18 13.93 5.35
N CYS A 448 7.52 13.55 4.12
CA CYS A 448 8.70 14.02 3.41
C CYS A 448 8.46 15.26 2.52
N ASP A 449 7.24 15.84 2.53
CA ASP A 449 6.82 16.94 1.64
C ASP A 449 7.23 16.69 0.17
N GLU A 450 6.98 15.46 -0.31
CA GLU A 450 7.32 15.10 -1.69
C GLU A 450 6.36 15.78 -2.69
N PRO A 451 6.81 16.15 -3.90
CA PRO A 451 5.97 16.81 -4.91
C PRO A 451 4.75 15.97 -5.32
N LYS A 452 3.63 16.66 -5.55
CA LYS A 452 2.34 16.07 -5.97
C LYS A 452 2.48 15.26 -7.26
N GLY A 453 1.75 14.15 -7.37
CA GLY A 453 1.65 13.37 -8.61
C GLY A 453 1.79 11.86 -8.41
N LEU A 454 1.65 11.12 -9.51
CA LEU A 454 1.79 9.67 -9.54
C LEU A 454 3.16 9.26 -8.99
N LYS A 455 3.15 8.61 -7.82
CA LYS A 455 4.35 8.07 -7.20
C LYS A 455 4.65 6.72 -7.83
N THR A 456 5.53 6.67 -8.82
CA THR A 456 5.90 5.42 -9.52
C THR A 456 6.36 4.32 -8.55
N GLY A 457 7.03 4.68 -7.45
CA GLY A 457 7.42 3.76 -6.38
C GLY A 457 6.24 3.14 -5.59
N MET A 458 5.02 3.66 -5.69
CA MET A 458 3.82 2.96 -5.20
C MET A 458 3.47 1.76 -6.06
N CYS A 459 3.70 1.82 -7.37
CA CYS A 459 3.33 0.76 -8.31
C CYS A 459 4.13 -0.54 -8.11
N MET A 460 5.14 -0.56 -7.24
CA MET A 460 5.89 -1.77 -6.87
C MET A 460 4.98 -2.90 -6.37
N SER A 461 3.94 -2.60 -5.59
CA SER A 461 3.01 -3.63 -5.10
C SER A 461 2.10 -4.22 -6.19
N LEU A 462 2.03 -3.58 -7.36
CA LEU A 462 1.21 -4.02 -8.49
C LEU A 462 1.92 -5.02 -9.40
N LEU A 463 3.25 -5.17 -9.27
CA LEU A 463 4.09 -5.94 -10.21
C LEU A 463 3.68 -7.40 -10.38
N TYR A 464 3.12 -8.02 -9.35
CA TYR A 464 2.71 -9.42 -9.39
C TYR A 464 1.38 -9.64 -10.14
N ILE A 465 0.49 -8.64 -10.15
CA ILE A 465 -0.87 -8.77 -10.69
C ILE A 465 -0.88 -9.09 -12.19
N PRO A 466 -0.07 -8.45 -13.07
CA PRO A 466 0.01 -8.83 -14.47
C PRO A 466 0.45 -10.28 -14.71
N ILE A 467 1.33 -10.82 -13.86
CA ILE A 467 1.76 -12.23 -13.92
C ILE A 467 0.59 -13.16 -13.56
N ALA A 468 -0.13 -12.81 -12.51
CA ALA A 468 -1.27 -13.58 -12.03
C ALA A 468 -2.45 -13.57 -13.04
N ILE A 469 -2.78 -12.40 -13.61
CA ILE A 469 -3.74 -12.25 -14.71
C ILE A 469 -3.29 -13.04 -15.93
N ALA A 470 -2.01 -12.98 -16.31
CA ALA A 470 -1.48 -13.75 -17.44
C ALA A 470 -1.64 -15.27 -17.21
N ASN A 471 -1.38 -15.76 -15.99
CA ASN A 471 -1.60 -17.17 -15.65
C ASN A 471 -3.09 -17.57 -15.79
N ALA A 472 -4.02 -16.78 -15.25
CA ALA A 472 -5.45 -17.02 -15.38
C ALA A 472 -5.93 -16.97 -16.85
N LEU A 473 -5.38 -16.05 -17.66
CA LEU A 473 -5.62 -16.02 -19.11
C LEU A 473 -5.10 -17.27 -19.82
N THR A 474 -3.98 -17.87 -19.39
CA THR A 474 -3.50 -19.12 -19.99
C THR A 474 -4.52 -20.25 -19.82
N ALA A 475 -5.19 -20.36 -18.67
CA ALA A 475 -6.26 -21.34 -18.45
C ALA A 475 -7.44 -21.14 -19.40
N ARG A 476 -7.91 -19.89 -19.56
CA ARG A 476 -9.00 -19.56 -20.49
C ARG A 476 -8.66 -19.86 -21.96
N LEU A 477 -7.38 -19.87 -22.33
CA LEU A 477 -6.88 -20.18 -23.68
C LEU A 477 -6.47 -21.65 -23.89
N ASN A 478 -6.36 -22.43 -22.81
CA ASN A 478 -5.82 -23.80 -22.78
C ASN A 478 -6.82 -24.76 -22.09
N ASP A 479 -8.08 -24.69 -22.53
CA ASP A 479 -9.17 -25.60 -22.14
C ASP A 479 -9.34 -25.77 -20.60
N GLY A 480 -9.08 -24.71 -19.84
CA GLY A 480 -9.21 -24.64 -18.38
C GLY A 480 -7.93 -24.93 -17.58
N VAL A 481 -6.84 -25.34 -18.24
CA VAL A 481 -5.57 -25.71 -17.55
C VAL A 481 -4.62 -24.51 -17.51
N PRO A 482 -4.38 -23.87 -16.34
CA PRO A 482 -3.40 -22.79 -16.22
C PRO A 482 -1.96 -23.32 -16.36
N PHE A 483 -1.03 -22.42 -16.68
CA PHE A 483 0.39 -22.76 -16.80
C PHE A 483 1.03 -23.10 -15.45
N PHE A 484 0.61 -22.41 -14.37
CA PHE A 484 0.91 -22.73 -12.98
C PHE A 484 -0.38 -22.89 -12.17
N ASP A 485 -0.37 -23.74 -11.15
CA ASP A 485 -1.46 -23.88 -10.18
C ASP A 485 -1.80 -22.51 -9.55
N GLU A 486 -3.06 -22.10 -9.61
CA GLU A 486 -3.50 -20.80 -9.11
C GLU A 486 -3.30 -20.65 -7.59
N SER A 487 -3.33 -21.74 -6.83
CA SER A 487 -3.03 -21.72 -5.39
C SER A 487 -1.58 -21.34 -5.13
N LEU A 488 -0.64 -21.83 -5.94
CA LEU A 488 0.78 -21.47 -5.87
C LEU A 488 1.03 -20.03 -6.32
N VAL A 489 0.30 -19.55 -7.33
CA VAL A 489 0.35 -18.14 -7.76
C VAL A 489 -0.22 -17.21 -6.67
N LEU A 490 -1.27 -17.64 -5.96
CA LEU A 490 -1.83 -16.87 -4.84
C LEU A 490 -0.92 -16.85 -3.61
N VAL A 491 -0.30 -17.98 -3.26
CA VAL A 491 0.74 -18.02 -2.21
C VAL A 491 1.94 -17.17 -2.62
N GLY A 492 2.36 -17.21 -3.89
CA GLY A 492 3.41 -16.36 -4.43
C GLY A 492 3.09 -14.87 -4.36
N TYR A 493 1.84 -14.47 -4.64
CA TYR A 493 1.35 -13.10 -4.46
C TYR A 493 1.43 -12.65 -2.99
N PHE A 494 0.91 -13.46 -2.07
CA PHE A 494 0.97 -13.18 -0.63
C PHE A 494 2.41 -13.04 -0.12
N LEU A 495 3.31 -13.96 -0.50
CA LEU A 495 4.72 -13.89 -0.11
C LEU A 495 5.41 -12.67 -0.72
N PHE A 496 5.11 -12.33 -1.97
CA PHE A 496 5.63 -11.12 -2.61
C PHE A 496 5.21 -9.85 -1.87
N THR A 497 3.92 -9.68 -1.57
CA THR A 497 3.43 -8.47 -0.88
C THR A 497 3.87 -8.41 0.57
N LEU A 498 4.00 -9.56 1.26
CA LEU A 498 4.58 -9.66 2.60
C LEU A 498 6.05 -9.21 2.62
N VAL A 499 6.89 -9.75 1.75
CA VAL A 499 8.33 -9.38 1.67
C VAL A 499 8.49 -7.90 1.28
N LEU A 500 7.68 -7.41 0.34
CA LEU A 500 7.69 -6.00 -0.06
C LEU A 500 7.30 -5.06 1.10
N TYR A 501 6.23 -5.39 1.84
CA TYR A 501 5.79 -4.60 2.98
C TYR A 501 6.83 -4.63 4.12
N LEU A 502 7.35 -5.81 4.46
CA LEU A 502 8.39 -5.95 5.50
C LEU A 502 9.65 -5.18 5.15
N HIS A 503 10.16 -5.29 3.93
CA HIS A 503 11.31 -4.52 3.45
C HIS A 503 11.06 -3.01 3.54
N PHE A 504 9.88 -2.55 3.08
CA PHE A 504 9.48 -1.14 3.18
C PHE A 504 9.47 -0.67 4.64
N ALA A 505 8.79 -1.40 5.53
CA ALA A 505 8.69 -1.06 6.94
C ALA A 505 10.08 -1.01 7.61
N THR A 506 10.90 -2.05 7.46
CA THR A 506 12.24 -2.09 8.09
C THR A 506 13.16 -0.99 7.59
N SER A 507 13.19 -0.75 6.28
CA SER A 507 14.10 0.22 5.68
C SER A 507 13.67 1.65 6.02
N VAL A 508 12.38 1.98 5.93
CA VAL A 508 11.89 3.32 6.28
C VAL A 508 12.01 3.61 7.77
N ILE A 509 11.75 2.62 8.64
CA ILE A 509 12.05 2.76 10.08
C ILE A 509 13.53 3.07 10.28
N HIS A 510 14.44 2.34 9.63
CA HIS A 510 15.89 2.58 9.74
C HIS A 510 16.31 3.95 9.19
N GLU A 511 15.76 4.38 8.07
CA GLU A 511 16.05 5.69 7.47
C GLU A 511 15.55 6.85 8.33
N ILE A 512 14.31 6.80 8.85
CA ILE A 512 13.75 7.86 9.71
C ILE A 512 14.49 7.93 11.06
N THR A 513 14.79 6.77 11.66
CA THR A 513 15.54 6.72 12.94
C THR A 513 16.94 7.33 12.79
N THR A 514 17.66 6.97 11.73
CA THR A 514 18.96 7.55 11.38
C THR A 514 18.86 9.04 11.09
N ALA A 515 17.86 9.47 10.30
CA ALA A 515 17.65 10.87 9.92
C ALA A 515 17.31 11.79 11.11
N LEU A 516 16.54 11.31 12.07
CA LEU A 516 16.09 12.08 13.23
C LEU A 516 16.98 11.92 14.49
N GLY A 517 17.97 11.02 14.48
CA GLY A 517 18.80 10.71 15.65
C GLY A 517 18.01 10.04 16.80
N ILE A 518 16.88 9.41 16.48
CA ILE A 518 16.04 8.67 17.43
C ILE A 518 16.25 7.18 17.22
N CYS A 519 16.23 6.37 18.27
CA CYS A 519 16.15 4.92 18.08
C CYS A 519 14.68 4.53 17.92
N CYS A 520 14.37 3.54 17.06
CA CYS A 520 12.98 3.05 16.88
C CYS A 520 12.30 2.70 18.21
N PHE A 521 13.07 2.16 19.16
CA PHE A 521 12.58 1.67 20.43
C PHE A 521 12.96 2.56 21.64
N ARG A 522 13.95 3.48 21.52
CA ARG A 522 14.48 4.25 22.66
C ARG A 522 14.09 5.72 22.63
N ILE A 523 13.45 6.18 23.70
CA ILE A 523 13.28 7.60 23.99
C ILE A 523 14.66 8.20 24.30
N THR A 524 15.21 8.97 23.37
CA THR A 524 16.38 9.81 23.63
C THR A 524 15.95 10.96 24.54
N ARG A 525 16.63 11.12 25.69
CA ARG A 525 16.38 12.28 26.57
C ARG A 525 16.79 13.54 25.83
N LYS A 526 15.87 14.48 25.61
CA LYS A 526 16.26 15.85 25.27
C LYS A 526 16.98 16.42 26.48
N GLU A 527 18.24 16.84 26.29
CA GLU A 527 18.92 17.71 27.24
C GLU A 527 18.13 19.03 27.31
N ALA A 528 17.99 19.55 28.53
CA ALA A 528 16.99 20.56 28.90
C ALA A 528 17.55 21.99 28.79
#